data_AF-A0A3C0T511-F1
#
_entry.id   AF-A0A3C0T511-F1
#
_cell.length_a   1.000
_cell.length_b   1.000
_cell.length_c   1.000
_cell.angle_alpha   90.00
_cell.angle_beta   90.00
_cell.angle_gamma   90.00
#
_symmetry.space_group_name_H-M   'P 1'
#
loop_
_entity.id
_entity.type
_entity.pdbx_description
1 polymer ?
#
loop_
_entity_poly.entity_id
_entity_poly.type
_entity_poly.pdbx_seq_one_letter_code
_entity_poly.pdbx_strand_id
1 'polypeptide(L)' 'DANEQETVLNNTTSGGVTVNDVIMHIAQEELPFGGVGASGMGAYHGHDGFKTFSHGKAVYRQSKLIARLAALVGPPYK' A
#
# COMPACT_ATOMS: atom_id res chain seq x y z
N ASP A 1 16.33 12.51 23.11
CA ASP A 1 17.34 13.07 22.19
C ASP A 1 16.94 12.76 20.74
N ALA A 2 17.29 13.59 19.76
CA ALA A 2 16.85 13.36 18.37
C ALA A 2 17.52 12.14 17.72
N ASN A 3 18.81 11.92 18.02
CA ASN A 3 19.54 10.75 17.51
C ASN A 3 19.04 9.47 18.16
N GLU A 4 18.70 9.52 19.45
CA GLU A 4 18.09 8.40 20.16
C GLU A 4 16.73 8.01 19.56
N GLN A 5 15.86 9.00 19.31
CA GLN A 5 14.57 8.78 18.65
C GLN A 5 14.74 8.10 17.28
N GLU A 6 15.63 8.64 16.44
CA GLU A 6 15.91 8.07 15.12
C GLU A 6 16.49 6.66 15.21
N THR A 7 17.37 6.41 16.18
CA THR A 7 17.93 5.08 16.43
C THR A 7 16.83 4.06 16.74
N VAL A 8 15.87 4.39 17.60
CA VAL A 8 14.77 3.48 17.95
C VAL A 8 13.85 3.25 16.74
N LEU A 9 13.48 4.31 16.03
CA LEU A 9 12.61 4.23 14.85
C LEU A 9 13.23 3.37 13.73
N ASN A 10 14.54 3.52 13.49
CA ASN A 10 15.22 2.82 12.40
C ASN A 10 15.58 1.36 12.72
N ASN A 11 15.65 0.98 14.00
CA ASN A 11 16.08 -0.36 14.43
C ASN A 11 14.94 -1.21 15.01
N THR A 12 13.70 -0.77 14.90
CA THR A 12 12.53 -1.54 15.35
C THR A 12 11.48 -1.67 14.24
N THR A 13 10.57 -2.62 14.38
CA THR A 13 9.45 -2.82 13.45
C THR A 13 8.16 -2.88 14.26
N SER A 14 7.20 -2.03 13.91
CA SER A 14 5.94 -1.85 14.64
C SER A 14 4.82 -1.44 13.69
N GLY A 15 3.56 -1.66 14.10
CA GLY A 15 2.40 -1.21 13.32
C GLY A 15 2.25 0.31 13.26
N GLY A 16 2.57 1.01 14.35
CA GLY A 16 2.56 2.46 14.44
C GLY A 16 3.38 2.95 15.63
N VAL A 17 3.82 4.21 15.59
CA VAL A 17 4.60 4.84 16.67
C VAL A 17 4.05 6.23 16.91
N THR A 18 4.00 6.63 18.19
CA THR A 18 3.78 8.02 18.60
C THR A 18 5.01 8.46 19.38
N VAL A 19 5.60 9.59 18.99
CA VAL A 19 6.77 10.17 19.64
C VAL A 19 6.30 11.26 20.59
N ASN A 20 6.82 11.26 21.82
CA ASN A 20 6.48 12.21 22.88
C ASN A 20 5.01 12.22 23.32
N ASP A 21 4.24 11.20 22.94
CA ASP A 21 2.85 10.99 23.38
C ASP A 21 2.49 9.50 23.20
N VAL A 22 1.30 9.11 23.66
CA VAL A 22 0.75 7.76 23.52
C VAL A 22 -0.57 7.81 22.76
N ILE A 23 -0.93 6.72 22.09
CA ILE A 23 -2.24 6.49 21.44
C ILE A 23 -2.53 7.37 20.21
N MET A 24 -2.19 8.66 20.22
CA MET A 24 -2.73 9.67 19.31
C MET A 24 -2.56 9.42 17.80
N HIS A 25 -1.60 8.58 17.38
CA HIS A 25 -1.52 8.17 15.98
C HIS A 25 -2.78 7.44 15.48
N ILE A 26 -3.56 6.81 16.36
CA ILE A 26 -4.85 6.19 16.01
C ILE A 26 -5.94 7.23 15.70
N ALA A 27 -5.85 8.44 16.28
CA ALA A 27 -6.87 9.47 16.06
C ALA A 27 -6.69 10.17 14.70
N GLN A 28 -5.58 9.94 14.01
CA GLN A 28 -5.30 10.53 12.71
C GLN A 28 -5.88 9.63 11.60
N GLU A 29 -6.98 10.07 10.99
CA GLU A 29 -7.72 9.32 9.97
C GLU A 29 -6.92 9.10 8.67
N GLU A 30 -5.96 9.98 8.38
CA GLU A 30 -5.09 9.87 7.20
C GLU A 30 -3.88 8.93 7.41
N LEU A 31 -3.67 8.43 8.63
CA LEU A 31 -2.64 7.42 8.89
C LEU A 31 -3.24 6.01 8.84
N PRO A 32 -2.61 5.07 8.11
CA PRO A 32 -3.03 3.68 8.13
C PRO A 32 -2.81 3.10 9.54
N PHE A 33 -3.88 2.59 10.14
CA PHE A 33 -3.83 1.88 11.41
C PHE A 33 -3.87 0.37 11.15
N GLY A 34 -2.82 -0.33 11.57
CA GLY A 34 -2.63 -1.75 11.29
C GLY A 34 -1.44 -2.34 12.06
N GLY A 35 -1.35 -3.67 12.06
CA GLY A 35 -0.29 -4.41 12.71
C GLY A 35 0.75 -4.96 11.73
N VAL A 36 1.86 -5.47 12.28
CA VAL A 36 2.90 -6.22 11.55
C VAL A 36 3.33 -7.45 12.36
N GLY A 37 3.49 -8.59 11.69
CA GLY A 37 3.87 -9.86 12.32
C GLY A 37 2.77 -10.41 13.23
N ALA A 38 3.12 -10.80 14.47
CA ALA A 38 2.16 -11.35 15.42
C ALA A 38 1.05 -10.36 15.85
N SER A 39 1.26 -9.05 15.63
CA SER A 39 0.27 -8.01 15.93
C SER A 39 -0.81 -7.84 14.85
N GLY A 40 -0.65 -8.47 13.68
CA GLY A 40 -1.64 -8.44 12.60
C GLY A 40 -1.05 -8.23 11.21
N MET A 41 -1.94 -8.07 10.23
CA MET A 41 -1.62 -7.76 8.84
C MET A 41 -2.66 -6.80 8.24
N GLY A 42 -2.27 -6.08 7.19
CA GLY A 42 -3.11 -5.07 6.55
C GLY A 42 -3.25 -3.81 7.42
N ALA A 43 -4.01 -2.85 6.93
CA ALA A 43 -4.30 -1.61 7.63
C ALA A 43 -5.66 -1.04 7.20
N TYR A 44 -6.24 -0.18 8.02
CA TYR A 44 -7.45 0.58 7.71
C TYR A 44 -7.32 2.02 8.24
N HIS A 45 -8.43 2.77 8.25
CA HIS A 45 -8.58 4.23 8.38
C HIS A 45 -8.66 4.96 7.05
N GLY A 46 -9.57 5.94 7.01
CA GLY A 46 -9.84 6.80 5.85
C GLY A 46 -9.80 6.06 4.52
N HIS A 47 -8.92 6.54 3.65
CA HIS A 47 -8.73 5.99 2.31
C HIS A 47 -8.16 4.56 2.30
N ASP A 48 -7.29 4.19 3.25
CA ASP A 48 -6.75 2.83 3.31
C ASP A 48 -7.81 1.83 3.79
N GLY A 49 -8.74 2.25 4.65
CA GLY A 49 -9.94 1.48 4.96
C GLY A 49 -10.79 1.21 3.73
N PHE A 50 -11.04 2.23 2.89
CA PHE A 50 -11.76 2.05 1.63
C PHE A 50 -11.06 1.05 0.72
N LYS A 51 -9.74 1.14 0.54
CA LYS A 51 -8.96 0.17 -0.25
C LYS A 51 -9.08 -1.25 0.30
N THR A 52 -8.95 -1.42 1.62
CA THR A 52 -8.98 -2.72 2.28
C THR A 52 -10.31 -3.44 2.10
N PHE A 53 -11.42 -2.70 2.08
CA PHE A 53 -12.76 -3.27 1.87
C PHE A 53 -13.27 -3.20 0.43
N SER A 54 -12.41 -2.81 -0.52
CA SER A 54 -12.75 -2.72 -1.94
C SER A 54 -11.97 -3.72 -2.78
N HIS A 55 -12.55 -4.13 -3.90
CA HIS A 55 -11.83 -4.91 -4.91
C HIS A 55 -11.25 -3.97 -5.99
N GLY A 56 -9.92 -3.82 -6.00
CA GLY A 56 -9.19 -3.10 -7.04
C GLY A 56 -9.24 -3.83 -8.39
N LYS A 57 -10.34 -3.67 -9.14
CA LYS A 57 -10.55 -4.37 -10.41
C LYS A 57 -9.59 -3.86 -11.48
N ALA A 58 -8.69 -4.73 -11.94
CA ALA A 58 -7.82 -4.44 -13.08
C ALA A 58 -8.63 -4.36 -14.38
N VAL A 59 -8.53 -3.23 -15.09
CA VAL A 59 -9.15 -3.03 -16.41
C VAL A 59 -8.10 -2.51 -17.38
N TYR A 60 -7.75 -3.33 -18.36
CA TYR A 60 -6.85 -2.96 -19.45
C TYR A 60 -7.62 -2.69 -20.74
N ARG A 61 -7.20 -1.66 -21.49
CA ARG A 61 -7.72 -1.35 -22.82
C ARG A 61 -6.58 -1.29 -23.82
N GLN A 62 -6.51 -2.28 -24.71
CA GLN A 62 -5.51 -2.36 -25.75
C GLN A 62 -5.65 -1.21 -26.74
N SER A 63 -4.55 -0.49 -27.01
CA SER A 63 -4.52 0.52 -28.09
C SER A 63 -4.76 -0.16 -29.44
N LYS A 64 -5.64 0.41 -30.26
CA LYS A 64 -5.95 -0.10 -31.60
C LYS A 64 -4.71 -0.19 -32.49
N LEU A 65 -3.77 0.75 -32.35
CA LEU A 65 -2.52 0.73 -33.11
C LEU A 65 -1.68 -0.48 -32.73
N ILE A 66 -1.49 -0.71 -31.43
CA ILE A 66 -0.68 -1.83 -30.94
C ILE A 66 -1.39 -3.15 -31.24
N ALA A 67 -2.73 -3.22 -31.16
CA ALA A 67 -3.50 -4.40 -31.58
C ALA A 67 -3.28 -4.74 -33.06
N ARG A 68 -3.24 -3.74 -33.95
CA ARG A 68 -2.96 -3.94 -35.37
C ARG A 68 -1.53 -4.39 -35.63
N LEU A 69 -0.55 -3.82 -34.93
CA LEU A 69 0.84 -4.27 -35.03
C LEU A 69 0.99 -5.70 -34.52
N ALA A 70 0.35 -6.04 -33.39
CA ALA A 70 0.35 -7.41 -32.87
C ALA A 70 -0.32 -8.39 -33.84
N ALA A 71 -1.37 -7.97 -34.56
CA ALA A 71 -2.03 -8.80 -35.56
C ALA A 71 -1.13 -9.12 -36.78
N LEU A 72 -0.14 -8.28 -37.10
CA LEU A 72 0.86 -8.58 -38.14
C LEU A 72 1.83 -9.70 -37.73
N VAL A 73 2.02 -9.89 -36.42
CA VAL A 73 2.81 -10.98 -35.82
C VAL A 73 1.87 -12.08 -35.29
N GLY A 74 0.61 -12.08 -35.72
CA GLY A 74 -0.36 -13.12 -35.41
C GLY A 74 -0.32 -14.25 -36.46
N PRO A 75 -0.84 -15.43 -36.11
CA PRO A 75 -0.92 -16.56 -37.03
C PRO A 75 -1.86 -16.31 -38.23
N PRO A 76 -1.74 -17.11 -39.32
CA PRO A 76 -0.80 -18.21 -39.51
C PRO A 76 0.60 -17.69 -39.85
N TYR A 77 1.59 -18.17 -39.11
CA TYR A 77 2.99 -17.96 -39.40
C TYR A 77 3.34 -18.77 -40.66
N LYS A 78 4.10 -18.19 -41.59
CA LYS A 78 4.68 -18.97 -42.69
C LYS A 78 5.78 -19.87 -42.17
#